data_AF-A0A1I6CRP8-F1
#
_entry.id   AF-A0A1I6CRP8-F1
#
_cell.length_a   1.000
_cell.length_b   1.000
_cell.length_c   1.000
_cell.angle_alpha   90.00
_cell.angle_beta   90.00
_cell.angle_gamma   90.00
#
_symmetry.space_group_name_H-M   'P 1'
#
loop_
_entity.id
_entity.type
_entity.pdbx_description
1 polymer ?
#
loop_
_entity_poly.entity_id
_entity_poly.type
_entity_poly.pdbx_seq_one_letter_code
_entity_poly.pdbx_strand_id
1 'polypeptide(L)'
;MTEKERKMRQPVRITLAMALWALILWFLTLGHPGLQPVAKAILIIFVLPMGLVEWLKYKGAVSDTRAGVAKVLAMVGAALLWYFSYR
;
A
#
# COMPACT_ATOMS: atom_id res chain seq x y z
N MET A 1 -29.88 -20.13 -5.49
CA MET A 1 -28.71 -20.08 -4.58
C MET A 1 -27.47 -20.13 -5.47
N THR A 2 -26.90 -18.96 -5.82
CA THR A 2 -25.84 -18.21 -5.12
C THR A 2 -24.46 -18.59 -5.66
N GLU A 3 -23.96 -17.81 -6.64
CA GLU A 3 -22.53 -17.51 -6.85
C GLU A 3 -22.32 -16.71 -8.15
N LYS A 4 -23.07 -15.62 -8.33
CA LYS A 4 -22.49 -14.47 -9.03
C LYS A 4 -21.67 -13.74 -7.98
N GLU A 5 -20.51 -14.31 -7.65
CA GLU A 5 -19.52 -13.63 -6.83
C GLU A 5 -19.32 -12.24 -7.43
N ARG A 6 -19.73 -11.22 -6.66
CA ARG A 6 -19.38 -9.84 -6.93
C ARG A 6 -17.86 -9.78 -6.86
N LYS A 7 -17.17 -10.07 -7.98
CA LYS A 7 -15.77 -9.70 -8.19
C LYS A 7 -15.71 -8.20 -8.01
N MET A 8 -15.45 -7.75 -6.78
CA MET A 8 -15.16 -6.35 -6.50
C MET A 8 -14.11 -5.94 -7.51
N ARG A 9 -14.39 -4.85 -8.25
CA ARG A 9 -13.46 -4.32 -9.24
C ARG A 9 -12.11 -4.16 -8.53
N GLN A 10 -11.04 -4.72 -9.09
CA GLN A 10 -9.68 -4.66 -8.53
C GLN A 10 -9.29 -3.30 -7.92
N PRO A 11 -9.58 -2.14 -8.53
CA PRO A 11 -9.33 -0.83 -7.90
C PRO A 11 -10.01 -0.66 -6.54
N VAL A 12 -11.25 -1.13 -6.39
CA VAL A 12 -11.98 -1.09 -5.11
C VAL A 12 -11.27 -1.95 -4.06
N ARG A 13 -10.75 -3.12 -4.44
CA ARG A 13 -10.01 -3.99 -3.51
C ARG A 13 -8.69 -3.36 -3.06
N ILE A 14 -7.97 -2.70 -3.98
CA ILE A 14 -6.72 -1.98 -3.67
C ILE A 14 -7.02 -0.84 -2.70
N THR A 15 -7.99 0.01 -3.01
CA THR A 15 -8.38 1.12 -2.14
C THR A 15 -8.86 0.63 -0.77
N LEU A 16 -9.66 -0.43 -0.73
CA LEU A 16 -10.15 -1.01 0.52
C LEU A 16 -8.99 -1.57 1.37
N ALA A 17 -8.04 -2.26 0.75
CA ALA A 17 -6.86 -2.78 1.44
C ALA A 17 -5.99 -1.64 2.01
N MET A 18 -5.79 -0.56 1.25
CA MET A 18 -5.06 0.62 1.73
C MET A 18 -5.79 1.29 2.90
N ALA A 19 -7.11 1.45 2.80
CA ALA A 19 -7.94 2.02 3.86
C ALA A 19 -7.91 1.16 5.13
N LEU A 20 -7.96 -0.17 4.98
CA LEU A 20 -7.88 -1.10 6.09
C LEU A 20 -6.53 -1.02 6.81
N TRP A 21 -5.43 -0.98 6.05
CA TRP A 21 -4.10 -0.78 6.61
C TRP A 21 -3.97 0.56 7.34
N ALA A 22 -4.51 1.64 6.78
CA ALA A 22 -4.53 2.94 7.42
C ALA A 22 -5.29 2.92 8.76
N LEU A 23 -6.46 2.26 8.79
CA LEU A 23 -7.25 2.07 10.01
C LEU A 23 -6.52 1.26 11.07
N ILE A 24 -5.88 0.15 10.69
CA ILE A 24 -5.09 -0.69 11.61
C ILE A 24 -3.96 0.15 12.22
N LEU A 25 -3.19 0.84 11.39
CA LEU A 25 -2.07 1.67 11.85
C LEU A 25 -2.56 2.83 12.72
N TRP A 26 -3.68 3.46 12.36
CA TRP A 26 -4.27 4.52 13.17
C TRP A 26 -4.70 4.01 14.55
N PHE A 27 -5.39 2.87 14.60
CA PHE A 27 -5.80 2.26 15.86
C PHE A 27 -4.59 1.93 16.74
N LEU A 28 -3.51 1.43 16.14
CA LEU A 28 -2.25 1.12 16.82
C LEU A 28 -1.60 2.38 17.44
N THR A 29 -1.83 3.55 16.84
CA THR A 29 -1.30 4.84 17.34
C THR A 29 -2.14 5.51 18.43
N LEU A 30 -3.41 5.12 18.64
CA LEU A 30 -4.30 5.77 19.61
C LEU A 30 -3.83 5.61 21.07
N GLY A 31 -3.18 4.49 21.40
CA GLY A 31 -2.64 4.23 22.75
C GLY A 31 -1.15 4.52 22.90
N HIS A 32 -0.44 4.77 21.81
CA HIS A 32 1.03 4.87 21.78
C HIS A 32 1.48 5.96 20.78
N PRO A 33 1.50 7.24 21.19
CA PRO A 33 1.87 8.35 20.30
C PRO A 33 3.30 8.23 19.74
N GLY A 34 4.20 7.54 20.45
CA GLY A 34 5.55 7.24 19.96
C GLY A 34 5.59 6.34 18.72
N LEU A 35 4.50 5.63 18.41
CA LEU A 35 4.39 4.79 17.21
C LEU A 35 3.90 5.57 15.98
N GLN A 36 3.43 6.82 16.12
CA GLN A 36 3.01 7.62 14.98
C GLN A 36 4.04 7.73 13.85
N PRO A 37 5.34 8.05 14.11
CA PRO A 37 6.33 8.10 13.04
C PRO A 37 6.55 6.75 12.38
N VAL A 38 6.53 5.66 13.16
CA VAL A 38 6.66 4.29 12.64
C VAL A 38 5.46 3.91 11.76
N ALA A 39 4.24 4.22 12.21
CA ALA A 39 3.02 3.98 11.47
C ALA A 39 3.01 4.74 10.14
N LYS A 40 3.41 6.02 10.13
CA LYS A 40 3.55 6.80 8.89
C LYS A 40 4.59 6.20 7.95
N ALA A 41 5.74 5.77 8.48
CA ALA A 41 6.78 5.12 7.69
C ALA A 41 6.28 3.83 7.04
N ILE A 42 5.55 2.96 7.76
CA ILE A 42 4.95 1.74 7.20
C ILE A 42 3.96 2.10 6.08
N LEU A 43 3.11 3.10 6.31
CA LEU A 43 2.10 3.51 5.34
C LEU A 43 2.73 4.02 4.03
N ILE A 44 3.80 4.81 4.15
CA ILE A 44 4.45 5.44 2.99
C ILE A 44 5.43 4.51 2.29
N ILE A 45 6.18 3.69 3.03
CA ILE A 45 7.21 2.83 2.45
C ILE A 45 6.62 1.49 1.96
N PHE A 46 5.56 0.98 2.59
CA PHE A 46 5.01 -0.32 2.24
C PHE A 46 3.62 -0.24 1.61
N VAL A 47 2.66 0.39 2.30
CA VAL A 47 1.25 0.33 1.88
C VAL A 47 1.02 1.08 0.57
N LEU A 48 1.56 2.29 0.44
CA LEU A 48 1.44 3.11 -0.76
C LEU A 48 2.11 2.47 -2.00
N PRO A 49 3.38 2.04 -1.95
CA PRO A 49 4.03 1.38 -3.08
C PRO A 49 3.35 0.08 -3.51
N MET A 50 2.88 -0.73 -2.55
CA MET A 50 2.13 -1.95 -2.89
C MET A 50 0.83 -1.63 -3.62
N GLY A 51 0.04 -0.68 -3.11
CA GLY A 51 -1.20 -0.25 -3.75
C GLY A 51 -0.96 0.34 -5.14
N LEU A 52 0.09 1.16 -5.28
CA LEU A 52 0.47 1.79 -6.54
C LEU A 52 0.90 0.74 -7.59
N VAL A 53 1.74 -0.23 -7.23
CA VAL A 53 2.17 -1.25 -8.19
C VAL A 53 1.02 -2.17 -8.58
N GLU A 54 0.14 -2.54 -7.64
CA GLU A 54 -1.05 -3.33 -7.99
C GLU A 54 -2.00 -2.55 -8.92
N TRP A 55 -2.10 -1.23 -8.73
CA TRP A 55 -2.84 -0.36 -9.63
C TRP A 55 -2.19 -0.28 -11.02
N LEU A 56 -0.85 -0.18 -11.10
CA LEU A 56 -0.10 -0.18 -12.36
C LEU A 56 -0.22 -1.51 -13.11
N LYS A 57 -0.24 -2.64 -12.39
CA LYS A 57 -0.57 -3.95 -12.97
C LYS A 57 -1.97 -3.97 -13.55
N TYR A 58 -2.96 -3.45 -12.80
CA TYR A 58 -4.34 -3.38 -13.28
C TYR A 58 -4.46 -2.53 -14.55
N LYS A 59 -3.70 -1.43 -14.66
CA LYS A 59 -3.63 -0.61 -15.88
C LYS A 59 -2.87 -1.27 -17.03
N GLY A 60 -2.26 -2.45 -16.83
CA GLY A 60 -1.43 -3.12 -17.84
C GLY A 60 -0.04 -2.50 -18.04
N ALA A 61 0.34 -1.53 -17.20
CA ALA A 61 1.65 -0.86 -17.29
C ALA A 61 2.80 -1.73 -16.76
N VAL A 62 2.49 -2.71 -15.90
CA VAL A 62 3.45 -3.64 -15.29
C VAL A 62 2.94 -5.07 -15.48
N SER A 63 3.77 -5.93 -16.07
CA SER A 63 3.45 -7.36 -16.20
C SER A 63 3.56 -8.10 -14.87
N ASP A 64 2.82 -9.21 -14.72
CA ASP A 64 2.85 -10.01 -13.48
C ASP A 64 4.27 -10.49 -13.13
N THR A 65 5.07 -10.84 -14.13
CA THR A 65 6.47 -11.27 -13.95
C THR A 65 7.35 -10.17 -13.37
N ARG A 66 7.09 -8.90 -13.72
CA ARG A 66 7.88 -7.74 -13.25
C ARG A 66 7.28 -7.07 -12.02
N ALA A 67 6.08 -7.46 -11.61
CA ALA A 67 5.37 -6.88 -10.47
C ALA A 67 6.17 -6.98 -9.17
N GLY A 68 6.82 -8.12 -8.91
CA GLY A 68 7.63 -8.30 -7.70
C GLY A 68 8.79 -7.29 -7.65
N VAL A 69 9.54 -7.17 -8.75
CA VAL A 69 10.64 -6.20 -8.87
C VAL A 69 10.13 -4.77 -8.77
N ALA A 70 9.02 -4.45 -9.44
CA ALA A 70 8.42 -3.12 -9.38
C ALA A 70 7.99 -2.74 -7.95
N LYS A 71 7.46 -3.69 -7.16
CA LYS A 71 7.15 -3.47 -5.74
C LYS A 71 8.40 -3.12 -4.93
N VAL A 72 9.47 -3.89 -5.09
CA VAL A 72 10.73 -3.63 -4.38
C VAL A 72 11.31 -2.27 -4.78
N LEU A 73 11.35 -1.94 -6.07
CA LEU A 73 11.83 -0.65 -6.54
C LEU A 73 10.98 0.52 -6.02
N ALA A 74 9.66 0.36 -6.01
CA ALA A 74 8.75 1.38 -5.48
C ALA A 74 8.91 1.55 -3.96
N MET A 75 9.13 0.46 -3.21
CA MET A 75 9.42 0.52 -1.77
C MET A 75 10.75 1.22 -1.50
N VAL A 76 11.81 0.88 -2.24
CA VAL A 76 13.12 1.55 -2.11
C VAL A 76 13.00 3.03 -2.45
N GLY A 77 12.32 3.39 -3.54
CA GLY A 77 12.06 4.78 -3.91
C GLY A 77 11.28 5.54 -2.84
N ALA A 78 10.24 4.93 -2.27
CA ALA A 78 9.46 5.52 -1.19
C ALA A 78 10.26 5.67 0.11
N ALA A 79 11.12 4.69 0.44
CA ALA A 79 12.02 4.76 1.59
C ALA A 79 13.03 5.91 1.44
N LEU A 80 13.61 6.08 0.25
CA LEU A 80 14.52 7.18 -0.04
C LEU A 80 13.80 8.53 0.06
N LEU A 81 12.62 8.67 -0.58
CA LEU A 81 11.82 9.89 -0.50
C LEU A 81 11.45 10.24 0.95
N TRP A 82 11.05 9.23 1.73
CA TRP A 82 10.74 9.40 3.15
C TRP A 82 11.97 9.86 3.93
N TYR A 83 13.12 9.22 3.74
CA TYR A 83 14.38 9.56 4.40
C TYR A 83 14.81 11.01 4.13
N PHE A 84 14.72 11.47 2.87
CA PHE A 84 15.06 12.85 2.52
C PHE A 84 14.02 13.87 3.00
N SER A 85 12.74 13.51 3.09
CA SER A 85 11.68 14.43 3.53
C SER A 85 11.57 14.58 5.05
N TYR A 86 12.03 13.59 5.83
CA TYR A 86 12.02 13.60 7.30
C TYR A 86 13.35 14.03 7.94
N ARG A 87 14.35 14.35 7.12
CA ARG A 87 15.62 14.94 7.56
C ARG A 87 15.49 16.45 7.66
#